data_AF-A0A8J6B745-F1
#
_entry.id   AF-A0A8J6B745-F1
#
_cell.length_a   1.000
_cell.length_b   1.000
_cell.length_c   1.000
_cell.angle_alpha   90.00
_cell.angle_beta   90.00
_cell.angle_gamma   90.00
#
_symmetry.space_group_name_H-M   'P 1'
#
loop_
_entity.id
_entity.type
_entity.pdbx_description
1 polymer ?
#
loop_
_entity_poly.entity_id
_entity_poly.type
_entity_poly.pdbx_seq_one_letter_code
_entity_poly.pdbx_strand_id
1 'polypeptide(L)'
;MHEPDGVAGVSAIRKKEASLKEQILEHESIGLLRDATACYDRAIQLKPEEIVHHHGVLKSMLGLGQLSTVITQVNGILNSRSEWTAELNTYRVEAAWKLSKWDLVDEYLSTGNTCTYVRGDFRCTVCCSLASHFI
;
A
#
# COMPACT_ATOMS: atom_id res chain seq x y z
N MET A 1 -4.04 -11.51 -15.71
CA MET A 1 -4.81 -10.67 -16.66
C MET A 1 -5.82 -9.89 -15.86
N HIS A 2 -5.64 -8.58 -15.72
CA HIS A 2 -6.64 -7.67 -15.16
C HIS A 2 -6.86 -6.61 -16.22
N GLU A 3 -7.82 -6.84 -17.12
CA GLU A 3 -8.16 -5.91 -18.19
C GLU A 3 -9.12 -4.85 -17.62
N PRO A 4 -8.71 -3.58 -17.54
CA PRO A 4 -9.51 -2.51 -16.94
C PRO A 4 -10.71 -2.10 -17.80
N ASP A 5 -10.72 -2.44 -19.08
CA ASP A 5 -11.67 -1.94 -20.08
C ASP A 5 -13.11 -2.48 -19.87
N GLY A 6 -13.24 -3.70 -19.34
CA GLY A 6 -14.56 -4.32 -19.09
C GLY A 6 -15.29 -3.78 -17.86
N VAL A 7 -14.57 -3.24 -16.86
CA VAL A 7 -15.16 -2.83 -15.57
C VAL A 7 -15.89 -1.48 -15.70
N ALA A 8 -15.37 -0.56 -16.51
CA ALA A 8 -15.98 0.74 -16.77
C ALA A 8 -17.36 0.62 -17.46
N GLY A 9 -17.49 -0.29 -18.43
CA GLY A 9 -18.72 -0.49 -19.20
C GLY A 9 -19.89 -1.04 -18.38
N VAL A 10 -19.61 -1.91 -17.39
CA VAL A 10 -20.65 -2.54 -16.55
C VAL A 10 -21.12 -1.60 -15.44
N SER A 11 -20.25 -0.72 -14.94
CA SER A 11 -20.60 0.24 -13.89
C SER A 11 -21.63 1.27 -14.35
N ALA A 12 -21.48 1.82 -15.57
CA ALA A 12 -22.36 2.85 -16.11
C ALA A 12 -23.85 2.44 -16.26
N ILE A 13 -24.14 1.13 -16.24
CA ILE A 13 -25.48 0.58 -16.46
C ILE A 13 -26.19 0.25 -15.12
N ARG A 14 -25.47 0.26 -13.98
CA ARG A 14 -26.01 -0.16 -12.69
C ARG A 14 -26.78 0.96 -11.98
N LYS A 15 -28.08 0.73 -11.76
CA LYS A 15 -28.99 1.60 -10.98
C LYS A 15 -29.02 1.32 -9.46
N LYS A 16 -28.14 0.47 -8.93
CA LYS A 16 -28.15 0.02 -7.54
C LYS A 16 -26.84 0.41 -6.87
N GLU A 17 -26.91 0.97 -5.65
CA GLU A 17 -25.74 1.35 -4.84
C GLU A 17 -24.70 0.22 -4.89
N ALA A 18 -23.55 0.52 -5.50
CA ALA A 18 -22.46 -0.42 -5.64
C ALA A 18 -21.93 -0.77 -4.24
N SER A 19 -21.63 -2.04 -4.00
CA SER A 19 -20.95 -2.46 -2.79
C SER A 19 -19.61 -1.72 -2.70
N LEU A 20 -19.16 -1.39 -1.50
CA LEU A 20 -17.92 -0.63 -1.28
C LEU A 20 -16.71 -1.28 -2.00
N LYS A 21 -16.69 -2.61 -2.09
CA LYS A 21 -15.69 -3.40 -2.82
C LYS A 21 -15.74 -3.18 -4.33
N GLU A 22 -16.93 -2.98 -4.89
CA GLU A 22 -17.14 -2.75 -6.33
C GLU A 22 -16.71 -1.34 -6.72
N GLN A 23 -16.98 -0.34 -5.86
CA GLN A 23 -16.47 1.03 -6.05
C GLN A 23 -14.94 1.09 -6.03
N ILE A 24 -14.32 0.37 -5.09
CA ILE A 24 -12.86 0.23 -5.01
C ILE A 24 -12.28 -0.34 -6.32
N LEU A 25 -12.86 -1.45 -6.81
CA LEU A 25 -12.40 -2.12 -8.03
C LEU A 25 -12.55 -1.20 -9.25
N GLU A 26 -13.66 -0.47 -9.32
CA GLU A 26 -13.91 0.51 -10.36
C GLU A 26 -12.88 1.65 -10.31
N HIS A 27 -12.61 2.21 -9.14
CA HIS A 27 -11.66 3.32 -9.01
C HIS A 27 -10.22 2.88 -9.30
N GLU A 28 -9.84 1.64 -8.94
CA GLU A 28 -8.58 1.04 -9.40
C GLU A 28 -8.55 0.88 -10.92
N SER A 29 -9.66 0.46 -11.55
CA SER A 29 -9.73 0.26 -13.01
C SER A 29 -9.69 1.56 -13.81
N ILE A 30 -10.25 2.65 -13.29
CA ILE A 30 -10.27 3.98 -13.92
C ILE A 30 -8.95 4.74 -13.62
N GLY A 31 -8.21 4.33 -12.59
CA GLY A 31 -7.00 5.02 -12.13
C GLY A 31 -7.28 6.24 -11.24
N LEU A 32 -8.50 6.37 -10.72
CA LEU A 32 -8.88 7.41 -9.75
C LEU A 32 -8.42 7.02 -8.34
N LEU A 33 -7.11 7.09 -8.13
CA LEU A 33 -6.49 6.69 -6.87
C LEU A 33 -6.92 7.56 -5.67
N ARG A 34 -7.34 8.82 -5.89
CA ARG A 34 -7.82 9.72 -4.82
C ARG A 34 -9.19 9.32 -4.28
N ASP A 35 -10.09 8.93 -5.16
CA ASP A 35 -11.40 8.45 -4.73
C ASP A 35 -11.27 7.04 -4.13
N ALA A 36 -10.38 6.20 -4.70
CA ALA A 36 -10.10 4.87 -4.16
C ALA A 36 -9.64 4.93 -2.69
N THR A 37 -8.74 5.85 -2.34
CA THR A 37 -8.29 6.01 -0.94
C THR A 37 -9.43 6.41 -0.01
N ALA A 38 -10.35 7.29 -0.45
CA ALA A 38 -11.52 7.66 0.33
C ALA A 38 -12.49 6.49 0.54
N CYS A 39 -12.70 5.67 -0.49
CA CYS A 39 -13.50 4.44 -0.39
C CYS A 39 -12.90 3.45 0.62
N TYR A 40 -11.58 3.23 0.57
CA TYR A 40 -10.90 2.37 1.54
C TYR A 40 -10.90 2.95 2.96
N ASP A 41 -10.77 4.27 3.15
CA ASP A 41 -10.85 4.89 4.47
C ASP A 41 -12.22 4.63 5.11
N ARG A 42 -13.29 4.78 4.33
CA ARG A 42 -14.65 4.42 4.77
C ARG A 42 -14.77 2.92 5.09
N ALA A 43 -14.07 2.05 4.35
CA ALA A 43 -14.01 0.62 4.64
C ALA A 43 -13.36 0.35 6.00
N ILE A 44 -12.24 1.01 6.28
CA ILE A 44 -11.48 0.90 7.54
C ILE A 44 -12.34 1.38 8.71
N GLN A 45 -13.09 2.46 8.56
CA GLN A 45 -14.00 2.94 9.61
C GLN A 45 -15.10 1.92 9.95
N LEU A 46 -15.60 1.19 8.95
CA LEU A 46 -16.61 0.15 9.17
C LEU A 46 -16.00 -1.15 9.70
N LYS A 47 -14.79 -1.50 9.26
CA LYS A 47 -14.09 -2.75 9.58
C LYS A 47 -12.60 -2.50 9.78
N PRO A 48 -12.19 -2.00 10.95
CA PRO A 48 -10.80 -1.71 11.26
C PRO A 48 -9.97 -2.96 11.54
N GLU A 49 -10.58 -4.15 11.49
CA GLU A 49 -9.90 -5.42 11.76
C GLU A 49 -9.31 -6.07 10.50
N GLU A 50 -9.70 -5.62 9.31
CA GLU A 50 -9.35 -6.25 8.05
C GLU A 50 -8.16 -5.55 7.40
N ILE A 51 -6.97 -6.16 7.48
CA ILE A 51 -5.71 -5.63 6.95
C ILE A 51 -5.76 -5.36 5.43
N VAL A 52 -6.61 -6.11 4.71
CA VAL A 52 -6.78 -5.98 3.25
C VAL A 52 -7.15 -4.55 2.83
N HIS A 53 -8.00 -3.87 3.61
CA HIS A 53 -8.38 -2.48 3.30
C HIS A 53 -7.22 -1.50 3.51
N HIS A 54 -6.35 -1.77 4.50
CA HIS A 54 -5.14 -0.99 4.72
C HIS A 54 -4.16 -1.16 3.56
N HIS A 55 -3.96 -2.38 3.05
CA HIS A 55 -3.14 -2.62 1.85
C HIS A 55 -3.63 -1.79 0.65
N GLY A 56 -4.95 -1.77 0.45
CA GLY A 56 -5.61 -1.00 -0.61
C GLY A 56 -5.33 0.50 -0.52
N VAL A 57 -5.60 1.12 0.64
CA VAL A 57 -5.31 2.56 0.86
C VAL A 57 -3.84 2.86 0.60
N LEU A 58 -2.92 2.05 1.14
CA LEU A 58 -1.48 2.34 1.08
C LEU A 58 -0.95 2.22 -0.34
N LYS A 59 -1.40 1.22 -1.09
CA LYS A 59 -1.07 1.04 -2.51
C LYS A 59 -1.58 2.23 -3.34
N SER A 60 -2.81 2.67 -3.12
CA SER A 60 -3.36 3.84 -3.80
C SER A 60 -2.61 5.13 -3.44
N MET A 61 -2.27 5.35 -2.17
CA MET A 61 -1.48 6.51 -1.72
C MET A 61 -0.05 6.52 -2.28
N LEU A 62 0.60 5.35 -2.39
CA LEU A 62 1.90 5.22 -3.04
C LEU A 62 1.81 5.59 -4.53
N GLY A 63 0.77 5.14 -5.23
CA GLY A 63 0.53 5.50 -6.62
C GLY A 63 0.25 7.00 -6.83
N LEU A 64 -0.34 7.67 -5.84
CA LEU A 64 -0.51 9.13 -5.84
C LEU A 64 0.78 9.91 -5.57
N GLY A 65 1.86 9.25 -5.14
CA GLY A 65 3.11 9.90 -4.73
C GLY A 65 3.04 10.56 -3.34
N GLN A 66 2.02 10.25 -2.53
CA GLN A 66 1.88 10.77 -1.17
C GLN A 66 2.72 9.97 -0.16
N LEU A 67 4.00 9.83 -0.44
CA LEU A 67 4.92 8.93 0.27
C LEU A 67 5.09 9.29 1.75
N SER A 68 5.17 10.58 2.08
CA SER A 68 5.30 11.05 3.48
C SER A 68 4.06 10.70 4.32
N THR A 69 2.88 10.81 3.69
CA THR A 69 1.60 10.45 4.32
C THR A 69 1.53 8.96 4.57
N VAL A 70 1.95 8.13 3.60
CA VAL A 70 2.04 6.66 3.74
C VAL A 70 2.85 6.30 4.98
N ILE A 71 4.05 6.86 5.15
CA ILE A 71 4.90 6.58 6.30
C ILE A 71 4.18 6.92 7.61
N THR A 72 3.60 8.12 7.69
CA THR A 72 2.92 8.59 8.92
C THR A 72 1.69 7.76 9.25
N GLN A 73 0.88 7.42 8.24
CA GLN A 73 -0.31 6.59 8.37
C GLN A 73 0.05 5.21 8.89
N VAL A 74 1.06 4.56 8.29
CA VAL A 74 1.48 3.22 8.73
C VAL A 74 2.06 3.28 10.15
N ASN A 75 2.87 4.28 10.49
CA ASN A 75 3.38 4.45 11.86
C ASN A 75 2.23 4.51 12.87
N GLY A 76 1.16 5.26 12.57
CA GLY A 76 -0.03 5.34 13.41
C GLY A 76 -0.76 3.99 13.58
N ILE A 77 -0.88 3.23 12.50
CA ILE A 77 -1.48 1.89 12.52
C ILE A 77 -0.62 0.93 13.36
N LEU A 78 0.70 0.93 13.17
CA LEU A 78 1.63 0.04 13.88
C LEU A 78 1.73 0.36 15.37
N ASN A 79 1.59 1.63 15.76
CA ASN A 79 1.49 2.03 17.16
C ASN A 79 0.26 1.42 17.86
N SER A 80 -0.83 1.18 17.11
CA SER A 80 -2.04 0.56 17.64
C SER A 80 -2.02 -0.97 17.51
N ARG A 81 -1.47 -1.48 16.41
CA ARG A 81 -1.46 -2.89 16.02
C ARG A 81 -0.10 -3.28 15.45
N SER A 82 0.85 -3.56 16.33
CA SER A 82 2.21 -3.96 15.96
C SER A 82 2.29 -5.31 15.25
N GLU A 83 1.24 -6.13 15.33
CA GLU A 83 1.15 -7.43 14.62
C GLU A 83 1.27 -7.26 13.10
N TRP A 84 0.79 -6.14 12.54
CA TRP A 84 0.79 -5.88 11.11
C TRP A 84 2.11 -5.29 10.60
N THR A 85 3.13 -5.20 11.46
CA THR A 85 4.44 -4.63 11.09
C THR A 85 5.04 -5.36 9.92
N ALA A 86 5.05 -6.70 9.91
CA ALA A 86 5.69 -7.47 8.83
C ALA A 86 5.12 -7.13 7.44
N GLU A 87 3.80 -7.02 7.33
CA GLU A 87 3.12 -6.77 6.06
C GLU A 87 3.21 -5.29 5.64
N LEU A 88 2.99 -4.37 6.58
CA LEU A 88 2.93 -2.94 6.27
C LEU A 88 4.31 -2.26 6.20
N ASN A 89 5.35 -2.85 6.80
CA ASN A 89 6.70 -2.28 6.79
C ASN A 89 7.25 -2.16 5.37
N THR A 90 6.89 -3.07 4.47
CA THR A 90 7.27 -3.01 3.05
C THR A 90 6.87 -1.68 2.41
N TYR A 91 5.70 -1.13 2.74
CA TYR A 91 5.25 0.15 2.20
C TYR A 91 6.00 1.34 2.78
N ARG A 92 6.40 1.28 4.06
CA ARG A 92 7.21 2.32 4.71
C ARG A 92 8.60 2.38 4.09
N VAL A 93 9.22 1.22 3.87
CA VAL A 93 10.52 1.09 3.21
C VAL A 93 10.44 1.62 1.78
N GLU A 94 9.43 1.20 1.00
CA GLU A 94 9.24 1.68 -0.37
C GLU A 94 9.04 3.21 -0.42
N ALA A 95 8.24 3.75 0.51
CA ALA A 95 8.01 5.20 0.59
C ALA A 95 9.27 5.98 1.01
N ALA A 96 9.99 5.50 2.03
CA ALA A 96 11.20 6.15 2.53
C ALA A 96 12.33 6.11 1.48
N TRP A 97 12.46 5.00 0.76
CA TRP A 97 13.36 4.86 -0.38
C TRP A 97 13.05 5.91 -1.44
N LYS A 98 11.78 6.03 -1.87
CA LYS A 98 11.37 6.99 -2.89
C LYS A 98 11.54 8.45 -2.45
N LEU A 99 11.55 8.71 -1.14
CA LEU A 99 11.84 10.03 -0.56
C LEU A 99 13.34 10.28 -0.32
N SER A 100 14.22 9.34 -0.65
CA SER A 100 15.65 9.38 -0.33
C SER A 100 15.96 9.59 1.16
N LYS A 101 15.06 9.12 2.04
CA LYS A 101 15.23 9.16 3.51
C LYS A 101 15.88 7.87 3.99
N TRP A 102 17.17 7.73 3.72
CA TRP A 102 17.92 6.51 4.00
C TRP A 102 18.00 6.17 5.49
N ASP A 103 18.01 7.18 6.37
CA ASP A 103 17.99 6.98 7.83
C ASP A 103 16.74 6.19 8.27
N LEU A 104 15.57 6.52 7.70
CA LEU A 104 14.32 5.80 7.99
C LEU A 104 14.32 4.39 7.41
N VAL A 105 14.91 4.21 6.23
CA VAL A 105 15.03 2.89 5.61
C VAL A 105 15.85 1.96 6.51
N ASP A 106 16.98 2.44 7.02
CA ASP A 106 17.84 1.68 7.92
C ASP A 106 17.13 1.30 9.23
N GLU A 107 16.40 2.25 9.82
CA GLU A 107 15.59 2.01 11.02
C GLU A 107 14.52 0.93 10.78
N TYR A 108 13.83 0.97 9.64
CA TYR A 108 12.76 0.03 9.29
C TYR A 108 13.29 -1.36 8.94
N LEU A 109 14.48 -1.45 8.35
CA LEU A 109 15.17 -2.71 8.09
C LEU A 109 15.70 -3.32 9.38
N SER A 110 16.26 -2.52 10.27
CA SER A 110 16.72 -2.94 11.60
C SER A 110 15.57 -3.51 12.44
N THR A 111 14.39 -2.92 12.33
CA THR A 111 13.16 -3.40 12.98
C THR A 111 12.62 -4.69 12.34
N GLY A 112 12.92 -4.93 11.05
CA GLY A 112 12.46 -6.06 10.26
C GLY A 112 13.36 -7.30 10.29
N ASN A 113 14.51 -7.25 10.97
CA ASN A 113 15.50 -8.34 11.03
C ASN A 113 15.05 -9.59 11.81
N THR A 114 13.77 -9.69 12.17
CA THR A 114 13.14 -10.95 12.60
C THR A 114 12.40 -11.68 11.46
N CYS A 115 12.33 -11.13 10.24
CA CYS A 115 11.67 -11.81 9.11
C CYS A 115 12.68 -12.63 8.28
N THR A 116 12.55 -13.94 8.38
CA THR A 116 13.34 -14.94 7.65
C THR A 116 13.29 -14.71 6.15
N TYR A 117 14.47 -14.67 5.55
CA TYR A 117 14.79 -14.82 4.13
C TYR A 117 13.78 -15.71 3.37
N VAL A 118 12.74 -15.15 2.76
CA VAL A 118 11.98 -15.84 1.71
C VAL A 118 12.55 -15.40 0.37
N ARG A 119 13.50 -16.20 -0.08
CA ARG A 119 14.08 -16.22 -1.41
C ARG A 119 12.94 -16.31 -2.44
N GLY A 120 12.52 -15.19 -3.04
CA GLY A 120 11.54 -15.24 -4.12
C GLY A 120 10.90 -13.93 -4.57
N ASP A 121 10.83 -12.89 -3.74
CA ASP A 121 10.16 -11.65 -4.14
C ASP A 121 11.15 -10.60 -4.69
N PHE A 122 11.03 -10.35 -6.00
CA PHE A 122 11.83 -9.37 -6.77
C PHE A 122 11.76 -7.93 -6.25
N ARG A 123 10.89 -7.62 -5.27
CA ARG A 123 10.84 -6.32 -4.61
C ARG A 123 11.99 -6.10 -3.61
N CYS A 124 12.67 -7.15 -3.14
CA CYS A 124 13.76 -7.02 -2.18
C CYS A 124 15.15 -6.89 -2.82
N THR A 125 15.33 -7.34 -4.06
CA THR A 125 16.64 -7.34 -4.75
C THR A 125 17.16 -5.93 -5.03
N VAL A 126 16.28 -4.93 -5.07
CA VAL A 126 16.68 -3.54 -5.29
C VAL A 126 17.50 -3.00 -4.11
N CYS A 127 17.25 -3.48 -2.88
CA CYS A 127 18.02 -3.09 -1.68
C CYS A 127 19.47 -3.60 -1.68
N CYS A 128 19.73 -4.82 -2.15
CA CYS A 128 21.09 -5.37 -2.13
C CYS A 128 21.97 -4.92 -3.30
N SER A 129 21.41 -4.67 -4.49
CA SER A 129 22.24 -4.35 -5.67
C SER A 129 22.71 -2.89 -5.74
N LEU A 130 22.02 -1.93 -5.11
CA LEU A 130 22.46 -0.53 -5.13
C LEU A 130 23.42 -0.13 -4.00
N ALA A 131 23.46 -0.88 -2.89
CA ALA A 131 24.41 -0.64 -1.81
C ALA A 131 25.87 -0.96 -2.22
N SER A 132 26.09 -1.80 -3.23
CA SER A 132 27.44 -2.16 -3.71
C SER A 132 28.00 -1.28 -4.83
N HIS A 133 27.25 -0.26 -5.29
CA HIS A 133 27.69 0.61 -6.39
C HIS A 133 28.02 2.06 -5.96
N PHE A 134 27.97 2.35 -4.65
CA PHE A 134 28.27 3.68 -4.10
C PHE A 134 29.18 3.63 -2.86
N ILE A 135 30.19 2.75 -2.90
CA ILE A 135 31.42 2.83 -2.08
C ILE A 135 32.60 2.69 -3.04
#